data_AF-A0A8S9RU09-F1
#
_entry.id   AF-A0A8S9RU09-F1
#
_cell.length_a   1.000
_cell.length_b   1.000
_cell.length_c   1.000
_cell.angle_alpha   90.00
_cell.angle_beta   90.00
_cell.angle_gamma   90.00
#
_symmetry.space_group_name_H-M   'P 1'
#
loop_
_entity.id
_entity.type
_entity.pdbx_description
1 polymer ?
#
loop_
_entity_poly.entity_id
_entity_poly.type
_entity_poly.pdbx_seq_one_letter_code
_entity_poly.pdbx_strand_id
1 'polypeptide(L)'
;MDTDGFFGADQQKQFPHLQQWLGAQGARFPAAMELDLTPKLPKQVYGGDGGSYFAWCPEELPMLKEGNIGAANLALKQYGFAVPRYSDSPRLSMFFKKQFPHLQQWLGAQGARFPAAMELDLTPKLPKQVYGGDGGSYFAWCPEELPMLKEGNIGAANLALKQYGFAVPRYSDSPRLSMFFKKFYKLLFTFVIHVSGFGTAGIVLPEKEEKVIAINKGDSIALPFEVVTWWFNSEEADLEILFLGETHKAHKAGQFTDFYLTGSNGIFTGFSTEFVGRAWDLDETTVKTLVGSQTGKGIVKLDADFKMPQPKVEDRDGFVINCLEAPLDVDIKDGGRVVVLNTKNLPLVGEVGFGADLVLIDGHSMCSPGFSCDSALQVTYIVGGSGRVQVVGADGKRVLETHITAGSLFIVPRFFVVSKIADTEGMSWFSIVTTPDPNFTHLAGRTSMWKALSPE
;
A
#
# COMPACT_ATOMS: atom_id res chain seq x y z
N MET A 1 32.56 26.37 -49.49
CA MET A 1 33.32 25.11 -49.36
C MET A 1 32.30 24.02 -49.24
N ASP A 2 32.31 23.12 -50.23
CA ASP A 2 31.40 21.99 -50.40
C ASP A 2 31.33 21.08 -49.17
N THR A 3 30.12 20.56 -48.90
CA THR A 3 29.83 19.53 -47.91
C THR A 3 29.80 18.12 -48.52
N ASP A 4 30.50 17.90 -49.62
CA ASP A 4 30.69 16.57 -50.21
C ASP A 4 31.99 15.96 -49.70
N GLY A 5 31.91 15.11 -48.66
CA GLY A 5 33.08 14.32 -48.27
C GLY A 5 33.07 13.66 -46.90
N PHE A 6 31.98 13.02 -46.44
CA PHE A 6 32.07 12.17 -45.23
C PHE A 6 31.39 10.81 -45.26
N PHE A 7 30.63 10.46 -46.32
CA PHE A 7 30.10 9.11 -46.48
C PHE A 7 30.45 8.56 -47.86
N GLY A 8 31.61 7.90 -47.95
CA GLY A 8 32.02 7.15 -49.13
C GLY A 8 31.09 5.95 -49.37
N ALA A 9 30.76 5.73 -50.64
CA ALA A 9 29.78 4.76 -51.15
C ALA A 9 30.09 3.26 -50.89
N ASP A 10 31.03 2.93 -50.00
CA ASP A 10 31.46 1.54 -49.75
C ASP A 10 30.86 0.89 -48.49
N GLN A 11 30.16 1.63 -47.61
CA GLN A 11 29.51 1.02 -46.43
C GLN A 11 28.28 0.17 -46.75
N GLN A 12 27.67 0.33 -47.93
CA GLN A 12 26.49 -0.47 -48.33
C GLN A 12 26.79 -1.96 -48.58
N LYS A 13 28.07 -2.35 -48.76
CA LYS A 13 28.47 -3.76 -48.97
C LYS A 13 28.74 -4.54 -47.67
N GLN A 14 28.80 -3.86 -46.52
CA GLN A 14 29.22 -4.50 -45.27
C GLN A 14 28.12 -5.29 -44.54
N PHE A 15 26.84 -5.07 -44.86
CA PHE A 15 25.72 -5.69 -44.15
C PHE A 15 24.63 -6.23 -45.10
N PRO A 16 24.87 -7.36 -45.79
CA PRO A 16 23.91 -7.92 -46.76
C PRO A 16 22.57 -8.34 -46.13
N HIS A 17 22.51 -8.58 -44.82
CA HIS A 17 21.28 -8.94 -44.10
C HIS A 17 20.49 -7.73 -43.56
N LEU A 18 21.04 -6.51 -43.65
CA LEU A 18 20.35 -5.31 -43.12
C LEU A 18 19.07 -4.99 -43.92
N GLN A 19 19.06 -5.28 -45.22
CA GLN A 19 17.86 -5.15 -46.06
C GLN A 19 16.74 -6.12 -45.64
N GLN A 20 17.10 -7.30 -45.10
CA GLN A 20 16.13 -8.28 -44.58
C GLN A 20 15.47 -7.79 -43.29
N TRP A 21 16.20 -7.00 -42.48
CA TRP A 21 15.65 -6.34 -41.27
C TRP A 21 14.82 -5.10 -41.60
N LEU A 22 15.23 -4.30 -42.58
CA LEU A 22 14.52 -3.09 -43.00
C LEU A 22 13.27 -3.38 -43.86
N GLY A 23 13.20 -4.56 -44.48
CA GLY A 23 12.07 -5.00 -45.32
C GLY A 23 10.87 -5.55 -44.55
N ALA A 24 10.93 -5.66 -43.23
CA ALA A 24 9.79 -6.06 -42.40
C ALA A 24 8.77 -4.91 -42.26
N GLN A 25 7.99 -4.65 -43.31
CA GLN A 25 6.78 -3.82 -43.24
C GLN A 25 5.75 -4.54 -42.35
N GLY A 26 5.75 -4.24 -41.05
CA GLY A 26 4.77 -4.82 -40.13
C GLY A 26 4.92 -4.47 -38.65
N ALA A 27 6.07 -3.96 -38.21
CA ALA A 27 6.19 -3.41 -36.87
C ALA A 27 5.75 -1.93 -36.90
N ARG A 28 4.55 -1.63 -36.40
CA ARG A 28 4.24 -0.27 -35.93
C ARG A 28 5.17 0.02 -34.76
N PHE A 29 6.34 0.58 -35.03
CA PHE A 29 7.08 1.29 -34.00
C PHE A 29 6.20 2.46 -33.55
N PRO A 30 6.07 2.72 -32.23
CA PRO A 30 5.45 3.95 -31.77
C PRO A 30 6.13 5.12 -32.48
N ALA A 31 5.36 6.15 -32.84
CA ALA A 31 5.89 7.34 -33.51
C ALA A 31 7.19 7.77 -32.83
N ALA A 32 8.26 8.00 -33.62
CA ALA A 32 9.53 8.45 -33.09
C ALA A 32 9.26 9.68 -32.23
N MET A 33 9.49 9.56 -30.92
CA MET A 33 9.39 10.70 -30.03
C MET A 33 10.51 11.64 -30.44
N GLU A 34 10.17 12.80 -31.04
CA GLU A 34 11.14 13.86 -31.26
C GLU A 34 11.60 14.34 -29.89
N LEU A 35 12.71 13.78 -29.42
CA LEU A 35 13.34 14.13 -28.16
C LEU A 35 14.14 15.40 -28.35
N ASP A 36 13.64 16.51 -27.79
CA ASP A 36 14.40 17.74 -27.66
C ASP A 36 15.53 17.54 -26.65
N LEU A 37 16.74 17.30 -27.17
CA LEU A 37 17.97 17.15 -26.38
C LEU A 37 18.68 18.49 -26.10
N THR A 38 18.05 19.62 -26.42
CA THR A 38 18.67 20.93 -26.16
C THR A 38 18.84 21.15 -24.65
N PRO A 39 20.03 21.59 -24.19
CA PRO A 39 20.23 21.89 -22.78
C PRO A 39 19.24 22.94 -22.29
N LYS A 40 18.47 22.63 -21.24
CA LYS A 40 17.61 23.61 -20.58
C LYS A 40 18.29 24.17 -19.35
N LEU A 41 17.97 25.43 -19.04
CA LEU A 41 18.41 26.08 -17.82
C LEU A 41 17.44 25.76 -16.66
N PRO A 42 17.94 25.62 -15.43
CA PRO A 42 17.08 25.46 -14.27
C PRO A 42 16.36 26.77 -13.97
N LYS A 43 15.14 26.67 -13.43
CA LYS A 43 14.32 27.82 -13.07
C LYS A 43 14.29 28.02 -11.57
N GLN A 44 14.19 29.27 -11.13
CA GLN A 44 14.10 29.58 -9.72
C GLN A 44 12.76 29.08 -9.16
N VAL A 45 12.83 28.23 -8.14
CA VAL A 45 11.66 27.73 -7.42
C VAL A 45 11.32 28.68 -6.27
N TYR A 46 12.34 29.05 -5.48
CA TYR A 46 12.25 30.00 -4.39
C TYR A 46 13.61 30.66 -4.14
N GLY A 47 13.63 31.78 -3.44
CA GLY A 47 14.86 32.42 -3.01
C GLY A 47 14.61 33.70 -2.22
N GLY A 48 15.69 34.28 -1.71
CA GLY A 48 15.68 35.49 -0.91
C GLY A 48 17.10 36.02 -0.70
N ASP A 49 17.29 36.77 0.38
CA ASP A 49 18.55 37.46 0.66
C ASP A 49 19.71 36.50 0.94
N GLY A 50 19.42 35.30 1.47
CA GLY A 50 20.43 34.26 1.70
C GLY A 50 20.82 33.44 0.46
N GLY A 51 20.06 33.52 -0.64
CA GLY A 51 20.30 32.65 -1.81
C GLY A 51 19.04 32.21 -2.53
N SER A 52 19.18 31.31 -3.48
CA SER A 52 18.10 30.82 -4.34
C SER A 52 18.22 29.33 -4.60
N TYR A 53 17.08 28.66 -4.71
CA TYR A 53 16.95 27.27 -5.13
C TYR A 53 16.36 27.22 -6.53
N PHE A 54 17.04 26.51 -7.43
CA PHE A 54 16.66 26.33 -8.82
C PHE A 54 16.41 24.85 -9.10
N ALA A 55 15.44 24.53 -9.95
CA ALA A 55 15.18 23.16 -10.39
C ALA A 55 14.96 23.11 -11.90
N TRP A 56 15.35 22.01 -12.52
CA TRP A 56 14.99 21.74 -13.90
C TRP A 56 13.54 21.24 -13.96
N CYS A 57 12.79 21.80 -14.90
CA CYS A 57 11.36 21.52 -15.08
C CYS A 57 11.20 20.23 -15.91
N PRO A 58 10.57 19.16 -15.39
CA PRO A 58 10.35 17.92 -16.15
C PRO A 58 9.53 18.12 -17.42
N GLU A 59 8.70 19.17 -17.49
CA GLU A 59 7.94 19.55 -18.68
C GLU A 59 8.83 20.08 -19.81
N GLU A 60 10.00 20.64 -19.48
CA GLU A 60 10.96 21.17 -20.46
C GLU A 60 12.13 20.20 -20.71
N LEU A 61 12.34 19.26 -19.79
CA LEU A 61 13.28 18.14 -19.91
C LEU A 61 12.56 16.81 -19.59
N PRO A 62 11.78 16.25 -20.54
CA PRO A 62 10.99 15.04 -20.32
C PRO A 62 11.80 13.83 -19.85
N MET A 63 13.08 13.75 -20.21
CA MET A 63 14.00 12.70 -19.76
C MET A 63 14.14 12.62 -18.23
N LEU A 64 13.95 13.73 -17.51
CA LEU A 64 13.93 13.73 -16.04
C LEU A 64 12.73 12.94 -15.51
N LYS A 65 11.57 13.07 -16.17
CA LYS A 65 10.35 12.33 -15.83
C LYS A 65 10.49 10.85 -16.18
N GLU A 66 11.03 10.54 -17.36
CA GLU A 66 11.24 9.15 -17.80
C GLU A 66 12.26 8.41 -16.92
N GLY A 67 13.34 9.08 -16.55
CA GLY A 67 14.34 8.53 -15.64
C GLY A 67 13.93 8.52 -14.16
N ASN A 68 12.82 9.19 -13.81
CA ASN A 68 12.43 9.47 -12.43
C ASN A 68 13.57 10.15 -11.62
N ILE A 69 14.21 11.16 -12.23
CA ILE A 69 15.37 11.89 -11.68
C ILE A 69 15.00 13.34 -11.42
N GLY A 70 15.22 13.82 -10.20
CA GLY A 70 15.19 15.23 -9.86
C GLY A 70 16.56 15.90 -10.05
N ALA A 71 16.59 17.08 -10.68
CA ALA A 71 17.80 17.89 -10.79
C ALA A 71 17.54 19.30 -10.24
N ALA A 72 18.46 19.78 -9.40
CA ALA A 72 18.34 21.10 -8.76
C ALA A 72 19.70 21.70 -8.40
N ASN A 73 19.71 23.01 -8.21
CA ASN A 73 20.87 23.78 -7.77
C ASN A 73 20.49 24.68 -6.59
N LEU A 74 21.26 24.62 -5.51
CA LEU A 74 21.14 25.52 -4.36
C LEU A 74 22.31 26.50 -4.39
N ALA A 75 22.01 27.78 -4.63
CA ALA A 75 23.00 28.85 -4.65
C ALA A 75 22.87 29.70 -3.39
N LEU A 76 23.84 29.61 -2.49
CA LEU A 76 23.91 30.45 -1.29
C LEU A 76 24.76 31.70 -1.55
N LYS A 77 24.28 32.84 -1.04
CA LYS A 77 25.07 34.08 -0.98
C LYS A 77 25.97 34.04 0.26
N GLN A 78 26.85 35.03 0.40
CA GLN A 78 27.66 35.18 1.61
C GLN A 78 26.72 35.30 2.82
N TYR A 79 26.99 34.52 3.88
CA TYR A 79 26.12 34.36 5.06
C TYR A 79 24.71 33.79 4.76
N GLY A 80 24.53 33.26 3.55
CA GLY A 80 23.32 32.58 3.16
C GLY A 80 23.16 31.25 3.88
N PHE A 81 21.97 31.01 4.42
CA PHE A 81 21.62 29.76 5.07
C PHE A 81 20.38 29.16 4.41
N ALA A 82 20.48 27.88 4.03
CA ALA A 82 19.31 27.09 3.65
C ALA A 82 18.83 26.31 4.86
N VAL A 83 17.58 26.54 5.26
CA VAL A 83 16.95 25.86 6.40
C VAL A 83 16.96 24.34 6.18
N PRO A 84 17.22 23.53 7.23
CA PRO A 84 17.14 22.08 7.15
C PRO A 84 15.81 21.62 6.55
N ARG A 85 15.88 20.64 5.65
CA ARG A 85 14.71 20.11 4.94
C ARG A 85 14.87 18.63 4.68
N TYR A 86 13.75 17.92 4.64
CA TYR A 86 13.71 16.57 4.10
C TYR A 86 13.58 16.58 2.59
N SER A 87 13.97 15.45 2.00
CA SER A 87 13.77 15.12 0.60
C SER A 87 13.01 13.81 0.54
N ASP A 88 12.07 13.73 -0.39
CA ASP A 88 11.33 12.51 -0.70
C ASP A 88 12.14 11.47 -1.50
N SER A 89 13.32 11.89 -1.96
CA SER A 89 14.22 11.15 -2.83
C SER A 89 15.66 11.17 -2.30
N PRO A 90 16.43 10.08 -2.47
CA PRO A 90 17.87 10.08 -2.25
C PRO A 90 18.56 11.16 -3.08
N ARG A 91 19.59 11.81 -2.52
CA ARG A 91 20.31 12.90 -3.21
C ARG A 91 21.81 12.63 -3.23
N LEU A 92 22.42 12.91 -4.37
CA LEU A 92 23.86 13.10 -4.51
C LEU A 92 24.12 14.59 -4.75
N SER A 93 25.03 15.18 -3.96
CA SER A 93 25.35 16.61 -4.06
C SER A 93 26.80 16.80 -4.46
N MET A 94 27.04 17.72 -5.41
CA MET A 94 28.36 18.14 -5.84
C MET A 94 28.53 19.64 -5.56
N PHE A 95 29.65 20.01 -4.93
CA PHE A 95 29.89 21.37 -4.46
C PHE A 95 30.84 22.10 -5.41
N PHE A 96 30.41 23.26 -5.89
CA PHE A 96 31.21 24.12 -6.74
C PHE A 96 31.54 25.42 -6.02
N LYS A 97 32.83 25.75 -5.90
CA LYS A 97 33.24 27.11 -5.58
C LYS A 97 33.05 27.96 -6.84
N LYS A 98 32.48 29.15 -6.68
CA LYS A 98 32.15 30.09 -7.78
C LYS A 98 33.42 30.48 -8.57
N GLN A 99 33.84 29.64 -9.51
CA GLN A 99 34.95 29.87 -10.45
C GLN A 99 34.48 29.90 -11.91
N PHE A 100 33.17 29.90 -12.15
CA PHE A 100 32.58 29.96 -13.49
C PHE A 100 31.89 31.31 -13.70
N PRO A 101 32.54 32.32 -14.31
CA PRO A 101 31.96 33.65 -14.53
C PRO A 101 30.73 33.64 -15.44
N HIS A 102 30.51 32.58 -16.25
CA HIS A 102 29.35 32.46 -17.14
C HIS A 102 28.07 31.91 -16.47
N LEU A 103 28.14 31.42 -15.23
CA LEU A 103 26.96 30.91 -14.51
C LEU A 103 25.98 32.02 -14.08
N GLN A 104 26.37 33.30 -14.17
CA GLN A 104 25.45 34.42 -13.93
C GLN A 104 24.36 34.55 -15.00
N GLN A 105 24.59 34.08 -16.24
CA GLN A 105 23.55 34.02 -17.28
C GLN A 105 22.42 33.03 -16.95
N TRP A 106 22.66 32.06 -16.06
CA TRP A 106 21.68 31.05 -15.65
C TRP A 106 20.68 31.56 -14.60
N LEU A 107 20.98 32.67 -13.94
CA LEU A 107 20.23 33.17 -12.77
C LEU A 107 19.11 34.15 -13.13
N GLY A 108 18.87 34.38 -14.43
CA GLY A 108 17.97 35.43 -14.95
C GLY A 108 16.57 34.96 -15.37
N ALA A 109 16.10 33.79 -14.96
CA ALA A 109 14.79 33.27 -15.39
C ALA A 109 13.67 33.67 -14.42
N GLN A 110 12.61 34.28 -14.97
CA GLN A 110 11.34 34.56 -14.29
C GLN A 110 10.74 33.31 -13.63
N GLY A 111 10.05 33.51 -12.50
CA GLY A 111 9.47 32.43 -11.70
C GLY A 111 8.58 31.51 -12.54
N ALA A 112 8.85 30.21 -12.46
CA ALA A 112 8.00 29.21 -13.09
C ALA A 112 6.93 28.70 -12.12
N ARG A 113 5.72 28.50 -12.66
CA ARG A 113 4.74 27.61 -12.05
C ARG A 113 5.20 26.17 -12.29
N PHE A 114 5.73 25.55 -11.24
CA PHE A 114 5.76 24.10 -11.17
C PHE A 114 4.32 23.59 -11.00
N PRO A 115 3.96 22.41 -11.52
CA PRO A 115 2.63 21.86 -11.33
C PRO A 115 2.30 21.86 -9.83
N ALA A 116 1.07 22.27 -9.51
CA ALA A 116 0.59 22.22 -8.13
C ALA A 116 0.70 20.78 -7.61
N ALA A 117 1.08 20.63 -6.35
CA ALA A 117 0.93 19.35 -5.67
C ALA A 117 -0.52 18.90 -5.86
N MET A 118 -0.70 17.63 -6.23
CA MET A 118 -2.00 17.02 -6.47
C MET A 118 -2.96 17.38 -5.33
N GLU A 119 -4.10 18.01 -5.63
CA GLU A 119 -5.17 18.20 -4.64
C GLU A 119 -5.76 16.83 -4.33
N LEU A 120 -5.18 16.18 -3.32
CA LEU A 120 -5.54 14.84 -2.88
C LEU A 120 -6.60 14.96 -1.78
N ASP A 121 -7.80 14.40 -2.02
CA ASP A 121 -8.80 14.23 -0.95
C ASP A 121 -8.32 13.14 0.01
N LEU A 122 -7.80 13.57 1.17
CA LEU A 122 -7.38 12.68 2.25
C LEU A 122 -8.48 12.47 3.31
N THR A 123 -9.72 12.91 3.04
CA THR A 123 -10.82 12.82 3.99
C THR A 123 -11.08 11.37 4.37
N PRO A 124 -11.17 11.03 5.67
CA PRO A 124 -11.49 9.67 6.09
C PRO A 124 -12.84 9.21 5.55
N LYS A 125 -12.92 7.93 5.17
CA LYS A 125 -14.16 7.32 4.66
C LYS A 125 -14.52 6.09 5.50
N LEU A 126 -15.82 5.82 5.57
CA LEU A 126 -16.36 4.56 6.10
C LEU A 126 -16.49 3.54 4.95
N PRO A 127 -16.37 2.24 5.23
CA PRO A 127 -16.56 1.22 4.22
C PRO A 127 -18.06 1.09 3.88
N LYS A 128 -18.36 0.65 2.66
CA LYS A 128 -19.74 0.38 2.22
C LYS A 128 -19.99 -1.10 2.10
N GLN A 129 -21.20 -1.53 2.43
CA GLN A 129 -21.60 -2.92 2.25
C GLN A 129 -21.60 -3.26 0.75
N VAL A 130 -20.85 -4.27 0.37
CA VAL A 130 -20.78 -4.79 -1.00
C VAL A 130 -21.81 -5.91 -1.18
N TYR A 131 -21.88 -6.81 -0.20
CA TYR A 131 -22.88 -7.88 -0.13
C TYR A 131 -23.05 -8.35 1.32
N GLY A 132 -24.11 -9.10 1.60
CA GLY A 132 -24.34 -9.71 2.91
C GLY A 132 -25.66 -10.46 2.96
N GLY A 133 -25.93 -11.07 4.11
CA GLY A 133 -27.13 -11.86 4.40
C GLY A 133 -27.20 -12.24 5.88
N ASP A 134 -27.89 -13.32 6.19
CA ASP A 134 -28.16 -13.74 7.58
C ASP A 134 -26.91 -14.15 8.36
N GLY A 135 -25.88 -14.64 7.67
CA GLY A 135 -24.60 -15.03 8.27
C GLY A 135 -23.63 -13.86 8.48
N GLY A 136 -23.87 -12.69 7.90
CA GLY A 136 -22.93 -11.57 7.97
C GLY A 136 -22.87 -10.73 6.70
N SER A 137 -21.91 -9.81 6.67
CA SER A 137 -21.77 -8.80 5.62
C SER A 137 -20.30 -8.56 5.28
N TYR A 138 -20.03 -8.29 4.01
CA TYR A 138 -18.74 -7.84 3.52
C TYR A 138 -18.82 -6.38 3.11
N PHE A 139 -17.89 -5.59 3.62
CA PHE A 139 -17.77 -4.17 3.36
C PHE A 139 -16.43 -3.87 2.69
N ALA A 140 -16.39 -2.88 1.81
CA ALA A 140 -15.15 -2.43 1.18
C ALA A 140 -15.12 -0.91 1.08
N TRP A 141 -13.92 -0.35 1.08
CA TRP A 141 -13.75 1.05 0.71
C TRP A 141 -13.74 1.20 -0.81
N CYS A 142 -14.48 2.19 -1.30
CA CYS A 142 -14.66 2.44 -2.73
C CYS A 142 -13.46 3.26 -3.26
N PRO A 143 -12.68 2.76 -4.24
CA PRO A 143 -11.56 3.52 -4.80
C PRO A 143 -11.99 4.82 -5.49
N GLU A 144 -13.24 4.93 -5.91
CA GLU A 144 -13.81 6.15 -6.48
C GLU A 144 -14.06 7.24 -5.42
N GLU A 145 -14.28 6.86 -4.16
CA GLU A 145 -14.50 7.80 -3.04
C GLU A 145 -13.24 8.05 -2.23
N LEU A 146 -12.29 7.12 -2.28
CA LEU A 146 -10.96 7.27 -1.70
C LEU A 146 -9.89 6.95 -2.77
N PRO A 147 -9.61 7.89 -3.70
CA PRO A 147 -8.72 7.69 -4.86
C PRO A 147 -7.33 7.16 -4.51
N MET A 148 -6.84 7.48 -3.31
CA MET A 148 -5.57 7.00 -2.78
C MET A 148 -5.47 5.47 -2.69
N LEU A 149 -6.59 4.74 -2.60
CA LEU A 149 -6.57 3.27 -2.71
C LEU A 149 -6.07 2.84 -4.09
N LYS A 150 -6.55 3.49 -5.14
CA LYS A 150 -6.17 3.19 -6.52
C LYS A 150 -4.74 3.65 -6.82
N GLU A 151 -4.38 4.87 -6.41
CA GLU A 151 -3.03 5.41 -6.60
C GLU A 151 -1.98 4.61 -5.83
N GLY A 152 -2.32 4.20 -4.62
CA GLY A 152 -1.49 3.37 -3.76
C GLY A 152 -1.44 1.91 -4.11
N ASN A 153 -2.33 1.45 -4.99
CA ASN A 153 -2.60 0.03 -5.21
C ASN A 153 -2.83 -0.70 -3.88
N ILE A 154 -3.72 -0.19 -3.04
CA ILE A 154 -4.10 -0.80 -1.77
C ILE A 154 -5.59 -1.13 -1.81
N GLY A 155 -5.92 -2.37 -1.49
CA GLY A 155 -7.27 -2.82 -1.19
C GLY A 155 -7.54 -2.72 0.31
N ALA A 156 -8.76 -2.33 0.66
CA ALA A 156 -9.24 -2.34 2.02
C ALA A 156 -10.67 -2.91 2.08
N ALA A 157 -10.90 -3.84 3.01
CA ALA A 157 -12.20 -4.44 3.23
C ALA A 157 -12.41 -4.85 4.70
N ASN A 158 -13.67 -4.99 5.10
CA ASN A 158 -14.06 -5.50 6.40
C ASN A 158 -15.09 -6.64 6.22
N LEU A 159 -14.89 -7.75 6.92
CA LEU A 159 -15.83 -8.87 6.99
C LEU A 159 -16.42 -8.89 8.39
N ALA A 160 -17.75 -8.76 8.48
CA ALA A 160 -18.50 -8.91 9.71
C ALA A 160 -19.31 -10.21 9.66
N LEU A 161 -19.04 -11.14 10.56
CA LEU A 161 -19.77 -12.40 10.68
C LEU A 161 -20.63 -12.40 11.93
N LYS A 162 -21.93 -12.65 11.77
CA LYS A 162 -22.86 -12.83 12.89
C LYS A 162 -22.68 -14.22 13.51
N GLN A 163 -23.35 -14.51 14.60
CA GLN A 163 -23.37 -15.85 15.19
C GLN A 163 -23.72 -16.93 14.16
N TYR A 164 -22.88 -17.98 14.09
CA TYR A 164 -22.90 -19.06 13.10
C TYR A 164 -22.71 -18.60 11.64
N GLY A 165 -22.19 -17.39 11.46
CA GLY A 165 -21.78 -16.86 10.18
C GLY A 165 -20.54 -17.57 9.66
N PHE A 166 -20.60 -17.98 8.40
CA PHE A 166 -19.51 -18.67 7.71
C PHE A 166 -19.21 -17.97 6.38
N ALA A 167 -18.02 -17.38 6.27
CA ALA A 167 -17.46 -16.95 4.99
C ALA A 167 -16.86 -18.18 4.30
N VAL A 168 -17.47 -18.58 3.18
CA VAL A 168 -17.09 -19.80 2.45
C VAL A 168 -15.68 -19.70 1.88
N PRO A 169 -15.03 -20.84 1.58
CA PRO A 169 -13.67 -20.86 1.04
C PRO A 169 -13.51 -19.97 -0.20
N ARG A 170 -12.60 -19.01 -0.10
CA ARG A 170 -12.27 -18.07 -1.18
C ARG A 170 -10.76 -17.82 -1.27
N TYR A 171 -10.31 -17.43 -2.45
CA TYR A 171 -8.99 -16.83 -2.67
C TYR A 171 -9.16 -15.45 -3.33
N SER A 172 -8.13 -14.61 -3.26
CA SER A 172 -8.16 -13.24 -3.81
C SER A 172 -7.10 -13.04 -4.90
N ASP A 173 -7.26 -12.04 -5.75
CA ASP A 173 -6.42 -11.70 -6.91
C ASP A 173 -5.11 -10.95 -6.62
N SER A 174 -4.62 -10.94 -5.38
CA SER A 174 -3.43 -10.19 -4.96
C SER A 174 -2.19 -11.06 -4.64
N PRO A 175 -1.00 -10.83 -5.25
CA PRO A 175 -0.37 -11.33 -6.51
C PRO A 175 0.59 -12.58 -6.52
N ARG A 176 0.77 -13.26 -7.70
CA ARG A 176 1.84 -14.26 -8.09
C ARG A 176 2.90 -13.65 -9.03
N LEU A 177 4.08 -14.29 -9.09
CA LEU A 177 4.66 -14.81 -10.34
C LEU A 177 5.53 -16.07 -10.07
N SER A 178 5.56 -16.95 -11.07
CA SER A 178 6.08 -18.32 -11.06
C SER A 178 7.58 -18.43 -11.37
N MET A 179 8.20 -19.46 -10.76
CA MET A 179 9.34 -20.27 -11.21
C MET A 179 10.33 -19.65 -12.23
N PHE A 180 11.29 -18.85 -11.74
CA PHE A 180 12.74 -18.98 -12.00
C PHE A 180 13.60 -17.91 -11.31
N PHE A 181 13.02 -16.92 -10.62
CA PHE A 181 13.79 -15.95 -9.83
C PHE A 181 13.30 -15.91 -8.38
N LYS A 182 14.20 -16.26 -7.45
CA LYS A 182 14.08 -15.94 -6.02
C LYS A 182 13.88 -14.42 -5.88
N LYS A 183 12.91 -14.02 -5.06
CA LYS A 183 12.48 -12.66 -4.67
C LYS A 183 11.47 -11.98 -5.61
N PHE A 184 10.21 -12.00 -5.19
CA PHE A 184 9.42 -10.82 -4.74
C PHE A 184 7.97 -11.29 -4.63
N TYR A 185 7.57 -11.70 -3.42
CA TYR A 185 6.17 -11.96 -3.08
C TYR A 185 5.58 -10.63 -2.55
N LYS A 186 4.31 -10.36 -2.85
CA LYS A 186 3.56 -9.28 -2.19
C LYS A 186 2.13 -9.76 -1.95
N LEU A 187 1.52 -9.34 -0.84
CA LEU A 187 0.53 -10.14 -0.09
C LEU A 187 -0.63 -9.31 0.49
N LEU A 188 -1.56 -10.04 1.11
CA LEU A 188 -2.65 -9.52 1.94
C LEU A 188 -2.26 -9.56 3.43
N PHE A 189 -2.46 -8.44 4.14
CA PHE A 189 -2.50 -8.39 5.60
C PHE A 189 -3.94 -8.53 6.08
N THR A 190 -4.16 -9.43 7.02
CA THR A 190 -5.43 -9.55 7.72
C THR A 190 -5.23 -9.12 9.16
N PHE A 191 -5.98 -8.12 9.59
CA PHE A 191 -5.99 -7.68 10.99
C PHE A 191 -7.38 -7.89 11.58
N VAL A 192 -7.44 -8.56 12.72
CA VAL A 192 -8.70 -8.85 13.39
C VAL A 192 -8.99 -7.72 14.37
N ILE A 193 -9.79 -6.77 13.90
CA ILE A 193 -10.08 -5.48 14.55
C ILE A 193 -10.94 -5.66 15.79
N HIS A 194 -11.90 -6.56 15.71
CA HIS A 194 -12.81 -6.79 16.79
C HIS A 194 -13.31 -8.21 16.76
N VAL A 195 -12.98 -8.96 17.80
CA VAL A 195 -13.79 -10.11 18.21
C VAL A 195 -14.32 -9.73 19.57
N SER A 196 -15.64 -9.66 19.72
CA SER A 196 -16.24 -9.69 21.06
C SER A 196 -16.35 -11.13 21.60
N GLY A 197 -15.81 -12.10 20.85
CA GLY A 197 -15.72 -13.54 21.13
C GLY A 197 -14.46 -14.22 20.55
N PHE A 198 -14.57 -15.46 20.11
CA PHE A 198 -13.54 -16.25 19.42
C PHE A 198 -14.05 -16.63 18.01
N GLY A 199 -13.15 -16.66 17.03
CA GLY A 199 -13.47 -17.15 15.68
C GLY A 199 -12.68 -18.40 15.33
N THR A 200 -13.03 -19.05 14.23
CA THR A 200 -12.20 -20.11 13.63
C THR A 200 -11.95 -19.77 12.17
N ALA A 201 -10.71 -19.95 11.72
CA ALA A 201 -10.35 -19.78 10.33
C ALA A 201 -9.57 -20.99 9.81
N GLY A 202 -9.84 -21.37 8.57
CA GLY A 202 -9.00 -22.30 7.83
C GLY A 202 -8.17 -21.56 6.81
N ILE A 203 -6.90 -21.94 6.71
CA ILE A 203 -5.90 -21.35 5.85
C ILE A 203 -5.27 -22.48 5.06
N VAL A 204 -5.47 -22.50 3.74
CA VAL A 204 -4.90 -23.49 2.84
C VAL A 204 -3.90 -22.81 1.92
N LEU A 205 -2.63 -23.12 2.11
CA LEU A 205 -1.55 -22.66 1.24
C LEU A 205 -1.43 -23.60 0.02
N PRO A 206 -0.88 -23.11 -1.11
CA PRO A 206 -0.61 -23.96 -2.26
C PRO A 206 0.23 -25.20 -1.87
N GLU A 207 -0.25 -26.39 -2.25
CA GLU A 207 0.42 -27.68 -2.00
C GLU A 207 0.65 -28.02 -0.51
N LYS A 208 -0.12 -27.41 0.41
CA LYS A 208 -0.07 -27.71 1.84
C LYS A 208 -1.42 -28.19 2.35
N GLU A 209 -1.37 -28.90 3.46
CA GLU A 209 -2.57 -29.21 4.23
C GLU A 209 -3.17 -27.94 4.85
N GLU A 210 -4.46 -28.00 5.13
CA GLU A 210 -5.18 -26.95 5.82
C GLU A 210 -4.64 -26.75 7.23
N LYS A 211 -4.41 -25.48 7.57
CA LYS A 211 -4.20 -25.02 8.93
C LYS A 211 -5.50 -24.45 9.49
N VAL A 212 -5.93 -24.93 10.65
CA VAL A 212 -7.14 -24.44 11.32
C VAL A 212 -6.73 -23.72 12.59
N ILE A 213 -7.02 -22.42 12.65
CA ILE A 213 -6.61 -21.56 13.74
C ILE A 213 -7.81 -20.96 14.47
N ALA A 214 -7.66 -20.81 15.78
CA ALA A 214 -8.55 -19.96 16.57
C ALA A 214 -8.20 -18.50 16.27
N ILE A 215 -9.20 -17.63 16.28
CA ILE A 215 -9.06 -16.20 15.99
C ILE A 215 -9.44 -15.41 17.22
N ASN A 216 -8.51 -14.58 17.69
CA ASN A 216 -8.68 -13.73 18.86
C ASN A 216 -8.63 -12.25 18.47
N LYS A 217 -9.23 -11.40 19.32
CA LYS A 217 -9.10 -9.96 19.18
C LYS A 217 -7.62 -9.54 19.22
N GLY A 218 -7.22 -8.68 18.29
CA GLY A 218 -5.84 -8.21 18.19
C GLY A 218 -4.91 -9.13 17.41
N ASP A 219 -5.39 -10.30 16.95
CA ASP A 219 -4.62 -11.15 16.05
C ASP A 219 -4.38 -10.42 14.71
N SER A 220 -3.11 -10.39 14.32
CA SER A 220 -2.66 -10.00 12.99
C SER A 220 -2.12 -11.23 12.27
N ILE A 221 -2.57 -11.42 11.05
CA ILE A 221 -2.27 -12.58 10.22
C ILE A 221 -1.70 -12.09 8.90
N ALA A 222 -0.49 -12.56 8.58
CA ALA A 222 0.13 -12.33 7.29
C ALA A 222 -0.22 -13.50 6.35
N LEU A 223 -0.86 -13.20 5.21
CA LEU A 223 -1.42 -14.23 4.33
C LEU A 223 -0.79 -14.19 2.93
N PRO A 224 -0.03 -15.22 2.51
CA PRO A 224 0.55 -15.37 1.17
C PRO A 224 -0.49 -15.34 0.04
N PHE A 225 -0.05 -14.95 -1.16
CA PHE A 225 -0.91 -15.07 -2.32
C PHE A 225 -1.25 -16.53 -2.61
N GLU A 226 -2.44 -16.74 -3.18
CA GLU A 226 -3.06 -18.04 -3.45
C GLU A 226 -3.35 -18.87 -2.22
N VAL A 227 -3.51 -18.18 -1.10
CA VAL A 227 -4.15 -18.77 0.05
C VAL A 227 -5.66 -18.85 -0.18
N VAL A 228 -6.23 -20.02 0.08
CA VAL A 228 -7.67 -20.16 0.26
C VAL A 228 -7.94 -19.98 1.74
N THR A 229 -8.89 -19.11 2.08
CA THR A 229 -9.34 -18.92 3.46
C THR A 229 -10.84 -19.08 3.59
N TRP A 230 -11.26 -19.58 4.75
CA TRP A 230 -12.63 -19.50 5.23
C TRP A 230 -12.64 -19.01 6.67
N TRP A 231 -13.76 -18.41 7.09
CA TRP A 231 -13.89 -17.77 8.40
C TRP A 231 -15.23 -18.13 9.01
N PHE A 232 -15.23 -18.45 10.30
CA PHE A 232 -16.42 -18.87 11.02
C PHE A 232 -16.51 -18.17 12.38
N ASN A 233 -17.71 -17.73 12.72
CA ASN A 233 -18.03 -17.19 14.03
C ASN A 233 -18.92 -18.17 14.82
N SER A 234 -18.37 -18.76 15.89
CA SER A 234 -19.12 -19.63 16.81
C SER A 234 -19.85 -18.86 17.91
N GLU A 235 -19.49 -17.60 18.14
CA GLU A 235 -19.94 -16.83 19.29
C GLU A 235 -21.16 -15.97 18.98
N GLU A 236 -21.88 -15.58 20.03
CA GLU A 236 -23.05 -14.68 19.92
C GLU A 236 -22.68 -13.29 19.39
N ALA A 237 -21.50 -12.80 19.77
CA ALA A 237 -21.03 -11.50 19.35
C ALA A 237 -20.47 -11.53 17.92
N ASP A 238 -20.64 -10.42 17.20
CA ASP A 238 -20.16 -10.30 15.82
C ASP A 238 -18.61 -10.36 15.77
N LEU A 239 -18.09 -11.07 14.77
CA LEU A 239 -16.67 -11.18 14.45
C LEU A 239 -16.36 -10.22 13.29
N GLU A 240 -15.49 -9.23 13.53
CA GLU A 240 -15.06 -8.26 12.51
C GLU A 240 -13.58 -8.41 12.15
N ILE A 241 -13.32 -8.57 10.85
CA ILE A 241 -12.00 -8.84 10.29
C ILE A 241 -11.69 -7.82 9.20
N LEU A 242 -10.61 -7.05 9.38
CA LEU A 242 -10.09 -6.13 8.39
C LEU A 242 -9.08 -6.82 7.48
N PHE A 243 -9.24 -6.57 6.19
CA PHE A 243 -8.29 -6.91 5.17
C PHE A 243 -7.67 -5.64 4.62
N LEU A 244 -6.34 -5.54 4.67
CA LEU A 244 -5.55 -4.49 4.05
C LEU A 244 -4.44 -5.15 3.24
N GLY A 245 -4.20 -4.72 2.02
CA GLY A 245 -3.23 -5.43 1.17
C GLY A 245 -3.03 -4.76 -0.16
N GLU A 246 -2.03 -5.22 -0.91
CA GLU A 246 -1.71 -4.63 -2.20
C GLU A 246 -2.61 -5.15 -3.32
N THR A 247 -2.90 -4.29 -4.28
CA THR A 247 -3.73 -4.58 -5.46
C THR A 247 -3.00 -4.26 -6.76
N HIS A 248 -1.67 -4.17 -6.76
CA HIS A 248 -0.93 -3.73 -7.95
C HIS A 248 -1.03 -4.71 -9.14
N LYS A 249 -1.32 -6.00 -8.85
CA LYS A 249 -1.70 -6.99 -9.87
C LYS A 249 -3.12 -7.51 -9.72
N ALA A 250 -3.94 -6.89 -8.87
CA ALA A 250 -5.35 -7.23 -8.80
C ALA A 250 -6.04 -6.87 -10.12
N HIS A 251 -7.17 -7.52 -10.42
CA HIS A 251 -8.02 -7.17 -11.55
C HIS A 251 -8.55 -5.73 -11.46
N LYS A 252 -8.65 -5.19 -10.23
CA LYS A 252 -9.09 -3.82 -9.96
C LYS A 252 -8.08 -3.12 -9.03
N ALA A 253 -7.42 -2.09 -9.53
CA ALA A 253 -6.55 -1.26 -8.70
C ALA A 253 -7.37 -0.58 -7.58
N GLY A 254 -6.93 -0.73 -6.34
CA GLY A 254 -7.57 -0.19 -5.13
C GLY A 254 -8.61 -1.10 -4.48
N GLN A 255 -8.90 -2.28 -5.05
CA GLN A 255 -9.94 -3.18 -4.55
C GLN A 255 -9.53 -4.65 -4.68
N PHE A 256 -9.90 -5.48 -3.71
CA PHE A 256 -9.78 -6.92 -3.83
C PHE A 256 -10.85 -7.50 -4.75
N THR A 257 -10.46 -8.46 -5.59
CA THR A 257 -11.40 -9.37 -6.25
C THR A 257 -11.32 -10.72 -5.57
N ASP A 258 -12.47 -11.23 -5.12
CA ASP A 258 -12.58 -12.53 -4.49
C ASP A 258 -13.13 -13.57 -5.45
N PHE A 259 -12.54 -14.75 -5.39
CA PHE A 259 -12.96 -15.93 -6.11
C PHE A 259 -13.43 -16.98 -5.12
N TYR A 260 -14.70 -17.34 -5.23
CA TYR A 260 -15.33 -18.32 -4.34
C TYR A 260 -15.20 -19.72 -4.94
N LEU A 261 -14.91 -20.70 -4.10
CA LEU A 261 -14.84 -22.10 -4.55
C LEU A 261 -16.22 -22.76 -4.59
N THR A 262 -17.19 -22.22 -3.86
CA THR A 262 -18.56 -22.73 -3.77
C THR A 262 -19.58 -21.60 -3.62
N GLY A 263 -20.86 -21.94 -3.60
CA GLY A 263 -21.97 -20.99 -3.58
C GLY A 263 -22.42 -20.54 -4.96
N SER A 264 -23.43 -19.68 -5.01
CA SER A 264 -24.00 -19.18 -6.27
C SER A 264 -22.98 -18.45 -7.16
N ASN A 265 -21.96 -17.83 -6.54
CA ASN A 265 -20.84 -17.18 -7.22
C ASN A 265 -19.56 -18.04 -7.26
N GLY A 266 -19.67 -19.34 -6.97
CA GLY A 266 -18.54 -20.27 -6.97
C GLY A 266 -17.99 -20.52 -8.37
N ILE A 267 -16.69 -20.70 -8.53
CA ILE A 267 -16.05 -20.91 -9.84
C ILE A 267 -16.65 -22.12 -10.59
N PHE A 268 -16.97 -23.19 -9.87
CA PHE A 268 -17.52 -24.40 -10.47
C PHE A 268 -18.96 -24.24 -10.99
N THR A 269 -19.70 -23.19 -10.59
CA THR A 269 -21.01 -22.90 -11.17
C THR A 269 -20.91 -22.33 -12.59
N GLY A 270 -19.73 -21.80 -12.96
CA GLY A 270 -19.46 -21.25 -14.29
C GLY A 270 -19.05 -22.31 -15.33
N PHE A 271 -18.64 -23.50 -14.90
CA PHE A 271 -18.30 -24.62 -15.79
C PHE A 271 -19.54 -25.49 -16.07
N SER A 272 -19.55 -26.18 -17.22
CA SER A 272 -20.58 -27.21 -17.45
C SER A 272 -20.37 -28.40 -16.51
N THR A 273 -21.46 -29.10 -16.19
CA THR A 273 -21.44 -30.32 -15.38
C THR A 273 -20.49 -31.38 -15.95
N GLU A 274 -20.41 -31.49 -17.27
CA GLU A 274 -19.47 -32.35 -17.97
C GLU A 274 -18.00 -32.02 -17.62
N PHE A 275 -17.61 -30.74 -17.68
CA PHE A 275 -16.23 -30.33 -17.41
C PHE A 275 -15.83 -30.59 -15.96
N VAL A 276 -16.72 -30.26 -15.02
CA VAL A 276 -16.47 -30.50 -13.60
C VAL A 276 -16.46 -31.99 -13.30
N GLY A 277 -17.37 -32.77 -13.89
CA GLY A 277 -17.41 -34.23 -13.74
C GLY A 277 -16.15 -34.92 -14.23
N ARG A 278 -15.63 -34.54 -15.39
CA ARG A 278 -14.34 -35.05 -15.89
C ARG A 278 -13.16 -34.62 -15.02
N ALA A 279 -13.19 -33.41 -14.45
CA ALA A 279 -12.10 -32.91 -13.61
C ALA A 279 -12.07 -33.59 -12.22
N TRP A 280 -13.24 -33.91 -11.66
CA TRP A 280 -13.38 -34.53 -10.34
C TRP A 280 -13.54 -36.05 -10.37
N ASP A 281 -13.62 -36.64 -11.57
CA ASP A 281 -13.93 -38.06 -11.79
C ASP A 281 -15.29 -38.46 -11.16
N LEU A 282 -16.32 -37.65 -11.43
CA LEU A 282 -17.69 -37.83 -10.92
C LEU A 282 -18.72 -37.78 -12.06
N ASP A 283 -19.86 -38.43 -11.86
CA ASP A 283 -20.98 -38.34 -12.80
C ASP A 283 -21.65 -36.95 -12.72
N GLU A 284 -22.26 -36.53 -13.83
CA GLU A 284 -22.85 -35.20 -13.95
C GLU A 284 -24.00 -34.94 -12.96
N THR A 285 -24.72 -35.99 -12.51
CA THR A 285 -25.81 -35.85 -11.53
C THR A 285 -25.24 -35.50 -10.17
N THR A 286 -24.19 -36.21 -9.74
CA THR A 286 -23.48 -35.93 -8.49
C THR A 286 -22.87 -34.52 -8.51
N VAL A 287 -22.22 -34.15 -9.61
CA VAL A 287 -21.66 -32.78 -9.79
C VAL A 287 -22.75 -31.72 -9.67
N LYS A 288 -23.87 -31.90 -10.38
CA LYS A 288 -24.98 -30.95 -10.35
C LYS A 288 -25.52 -30.76 -8.94
N THR A 289 -25.62 -31.85 -8.17
CA THR A 289 -26.01 -31.79 -6.75
C THR A 289 -24.96 -31.06 -5.91
N LEU A 290 -23.68 -31.40 -6.03
CA LEU A 290 -22.60 -30.80 -5.23
C LEU A 290 -22.41 -29.30 -5.50
N VAL A 291 -22.38 -28.91 -6.78
CA VAL A 291 -22.20 -27.50 -7.19
C VAL A 291 -23.46 -26.70 -6.90
N GLY A 292 -24.65 -27.31 -7.02
CA GLY A 292 -25.94 -26.66 -6.81
C GLY A 292 -26.45 -26.63 -5.38
N SER A 293 -25.83 -27.36 -4.44
CA SER A 293 -26.35 -27.50 -3.07
C SER A 293 -26.19 -26.23 -2.23
N GLN A 294 -25.15 -25.43 -2.48
CA GLN A 294 -24.93 -24.17 -1.78
C GLN A 294 -25.43 -23.01 -2.64
N THR A 295 -26.56 -22.41 -2.24
CA THR A 295 -27.20 -21.31 -2.98
C THR A 295 -26.75 -19.93 -2.48
N GLY A 296 -26.14 -19.85 -1.31
CA GLY A 296 -25.65 -18.63 -0.70
C GLY A 296 -24.49 -17.99 -1.47
N LYS A 297 -24.25 -16.70 -1.21
CA LYS A 297 -23.23 -15.89 -1.88
C LYS A 297 -22.17 -15.43 -0.89
N GLY A 298 -21.03 -16.09 -0.89
CA GLY A 298 -19.83 -15.70 -0.12
C GLY A 298 -19.93 -15.90 1.39
N ILE A 299 -20.99 -15.42 2.03
CA ILE A 299 -21.25 -15.56 3.47
C ILE A 299 -22.60 -16.25 3.64
N VAL A 300 -22.64 -17.30 4.46
CA VAL A 300 -23.83 -18.08 4.77
C VAL A 300 -23.98 -18.26 6.27
N LYS A 301 -25.19 -18.61 6.72
CA LYS A 301 -25.43 -18.98 8.10
C LYS A 301 -25.48 -20.50 8.21
N LEU A 302 -24.73 -21.06 9.14
CA LEU A 302 -24.73 -22.49 9.43
C LEU A 302 -25.73 -22.80 10.54
N ASP A 303 -26.18 -24.05 10.58
CA ASP A 303 -26.98 -24.56 11.69
C ASP A 303 -26.11 -24.70 12.95
N ALA A 304 -26.72 -24.50 14.12
CA ALA A 304 -26.00 -24.47 15.40
C ALA A 304 -25.33 -25.81 15.77
N ASP A 305 -25.80 -26.93 15.20
CA ASP A 305 -25.24 -28.27 15.39
C ASP A 305 -24.18 -28.64 14.34
N PHE A 306 -23.88 -27.74 13.39
CA PHE A 306 -22.86 -27.97 12.38
C PHE A 306 -21.46 -28.06 13.00
N LYS A 307 -20.75 -29.16 12.72
CA LYS A 307 -19.43 -29.41 13.28
C LYS A 307 -18.33 -28.84 12.40
N MET A 308 -17.71 -27.75 12.87
CA MET A 308 -16.53 -27.16 12.22
C MET A 308 -15.24 -27.89 12.62
N PRO A 309 -14.22 -27.90 11.73
CA PRO A 309 -12.86 -28.33 12.08
C PRO A 309 -12.35 -27.60 13.33
N GLN A 310 -11.64 -28.32 14.21
CA GLN A 310 -11.17 -27.77 15.47
C GLN A 310 -9.81 -27.08 15.30
N PRO A 311 -9.63 -25.87 15.86
CA PRO A 311 -8.35 -25.19 15.90
C PRO A 311 -7.22 -26.01 16.52
N LYS A 312 -6.01 -25.85 15.96
CA LYS A 312 -4.76 -26.35 16.53
C LYS A 312 -3.87 -25.18 16.92
N VAL A 313 -3.19 -25.29 18.06
CA VAL A 313 -2.32 -24.21 18.55
C VAL A 313 -1.10 -24.09 17.65
N GLU A 314 -0.56 -25.23 17.18
CA GLU A 314 0.62 -25.32 16.33
C GLU A 314 0.38 -24.70 14.94
N ASP A 315 -0.89 -24.63 14.50
CA ASP A 315 -1.25 -24.04 13.21
C ASP A 315 -1.07 -22.51 13.21
N ARG A 316 -1.06 -21.87 14.39
CA ARG A 316 -0.81 -20.42 14.54
C ARG A 316 0.66 -20.04 14.33
N ASP A 317 1.59 -20.97 14.55
CA ASP A 317 3.03 -20.70 14.56
C ASP A 317 3.53 -20.14 13.22
N GLY A 318 4.10 -18.94 13.28
CA GLY A 318 4.64 -18.21 12.12
C GLY A 318 3.61 -17.47 11.27
N PHE A 319 2.31 -17.61 11.56
CA PHE A 319 1.21 -16.96 10.81
C PHE A 319 0.57 -15.83 11.60
N VAL A 320 0.47 -15.98 12.91
CA VAL A 320 -0.32 -15.10 13.77
C VAL A 320 0.56 -14.47 14.84
N ILE A 321 0.39 -13.15 15.01
CA ILE A 321 0.88 -12.42 16.18
C ILE A 321 -0.29 -11.69 16.81
N ASN A 322 -0.47 -11.80 18.12
CA ASN A 322 -1.49 -11.02 18.82
C ASN A 322 -0.88 -9.67 19.24
N CYS A 323 -1.32 -8.58 18.62
CA CYS A 323 -0.78 -7.25 18.87
C CYS A 323 -1.17 -6.63 20.21
N LEU A 324 -2.15 -7.21 20.91
CA LEU A 324 -2.52 -6.78 22.26
C LEU A 324 -1.68 -7.48 23.34
N GLU A 325 -1.07 -8.61 23.01
CA GLU A 325 -0.24 -9.41 23.92
C GLU A 325 1.25 -9.35 23.58
N ALA A 326 1.61 -8.92 22.37
CA ALA A 326 2.99 -8.83 21.91
C ALA A 326 3.80 -7.81 22.75
N PRO A 327 5.13 -8.00 22.84
CA PRO A 327 6.02 -7.01 23.45
C PRO A 327 5.85 -5.63 22.80
N LEU A 328 5.72 -4.60 23.64
CA LEU A 328 5.55 -3.22 23.19
C LEU A 328 6.88 -2.63 22.70
N ASP A 329 6.88 -2.03 21.51
CA ASP A 329 8.00 -1.26 20.98
C ASP A 329 8.09 0.13 21.62
N VAL A 330 6.94 0.69 22.00
CA VAL A 330 6.83 1.93 22.75
C VAL A 330 5.81 1.74 23.85
N ASP A 331 6.18 2.12 25.07
CA ASP A 331 5.29 2.18 26.23
C ASP A 331 5.56 3.48 26.99
N ILE A 332 4.71 4.47 26.77
CA ILE A 332 4.75 5.75 27.46
C ILE A 332 3.59 5.77 28.44
N LYS A 333 3.93 5.78 29.73
CA LYS A 333 2.96 5.91 30.82
C LYS A 333 2.09 7.15 30.61
N ASP A 334 0.77 6.97 30.73
CA ASP A 334 -0.25 8.01 30.55
C ASP A 334 -0.19 8.72 29.18
N GLY A 335 0.29 8.01 28.16
CA GLY A 335 0.50 8.54 26.81
C GLY A 335 0.05 7.57 25.72
N GLY A 336 0.73 6.43 25.60
CA GLY A 336 0.36 5.44 24.59
C GLY A 336 1.34 4.28 24.44
N ARG A 337 0.86 3.27 23.72
CA ARG A 337 1.49 1.97 23.50
C ARG A 337 1.53 1.69 22.00
N VAL A 338 2.65 1.15 21.52
CA VAL A 338 2.85 0.79 20.11
C VAL A 338 3.40 -0.62 20.01
N VAL A 339 2.84 -1.39 19.09
CA VAL A 339 3.40 -2.66 18.61
C VAL A 339 3.61 -2.55 17.11
N VAL A 340 4.83 -2.81 16.64
CA VAL A 340 5.21 -2.80 15.23
C VAL A 340 5.39 -4.23 14.76
N LEU A 341 4.67 -4.62 13.72
CA LEU A 341 4.83 -5.89 13.03
C LEU A 341 5.90 -5.74 11.95
N ASN A 342 6.95 -6.53 12.09
CA ASN A 342 8.11 -6.51 11.22
C ASN A 342 8.69 -7.92 11.01
N THR A 343 9.77 -8.01 10.25
CA THR A 343 10.40 -9.30 9.91
C THR A 343 10.91 -10.10 11.10
N LYS A 344 11.10 -9.47 12.28
CA LYS A 344 11.62 -10.13 13.48
C LYS A 344 10.54 -10.87 14.27
N ASN A 345 9.33 -10.31 14.34
CA ASN A 345 8.25 -10.88 15.16
C ASN A 345 7.18 -11.62 14.34
N LEU A 346 7.06 -11.33 13.05
CA LEU A 346 6.23 -12.08 12.12
C LEU A 346 7.00 -12.25 10.80
N PRO A 347 7.86 -13.28 10.64
CA PRO A 347 8.76 -13.42 9.50
C PRO A 347 8.08 -13.35 8.13
N LEU A 348 6.83 -13.80 8.04
CA LEU A 348 6.02 -13.69 6.82
C LEU A 348 5.87 -12.24 6.33
N VAL A 349 5.93 -11.22 7.19
CA VAL A 349 6.01 -9.78 6.81
C VAL A 349 7.08 -9.53 5.74
N GLY A 350 8.23 -10.22 5.83
CA GLY A 350 9.32 -10.10 4.85
C GLY A 350 8.95 -10.65 3.48
N GLU A 351 8.14 -11.71 3.45
CA GLU A 351 7.53 -12.24 2.22
C GLU A 351 6.36 -11.37 1.78
N VAL A 352 5.65 -10.72 2.71
CA VAL A 352 4.50 -9.88 2.38
C VAL A 352 4.92 -8.59 1.68
N GLY A 353 6.05 -8.03 2.07
CA GLY A 353 6.47 -6.70 1.58
C GLY A 353 5.85 -5.53 2.36
N PHE A 354 5.06 -5.80 3.39
CA PHE A 354 4.43 -4.77 4.23
C PHE A 354 4.69 -5.06 5.70
N GLY A 355 4.90 -4.01 6.47
CA GLY A 355 4.85 -4.04 7.92
C GLY A 355 3.58 -3.35 8.38
N ALA A 356 3.32 -3.44 9.67
CA ALA A 356 2.14 -2.84 10.26
C ALA A 356 2.44 -2.32 11.65
N ASP A 357 1.53 -1.52 12.19
CA ASP A 357 1.59 -1.07 13.57
C ASP A 357 0.19 -0.98 14.18
N LEU A 358 0.07 -1.44 15.42
CA LEU A 358 -1.07 -1.17 16.28
C LEU A 358 -0.64 -0.09 17.28
N VAL A 359 -1.34 1.03 17.28
CA VAL A 359 -1.09 2.14 18.20
C VAL A 359 -2.33 2.38 19.04
N LEU A 360 -2.11 2.51 20.36
CA LEU A 360 -3.13 2.87 21.34
C LEU A 360 -2.63 4.10 22.09
N ILE A 361 -3.36 5.21 22.02
CA ILE A 361 -3.06 6.41 22.81
C ILE A 361 -4.17 6.63 23.84
N ASP A 362 -3.76 7.04 25.04
CA ASP A 362 -4.67 7.27 26.15
C ASP A 362 -5.49 8.56 25.95
N GLY A 363 -6.48 8.78 26.81
CA GLY A 363 -7.33 9.96 26.77
C GLY A 363 -6.53 11.26 26.71
N HIS A 364 -6.91 12.17 25.81
CA HIS A 364 -6.23 13.46 25.58
C HIS A 364 -4.76 13.37 25.14
N SER A 365 -4.22 12.18 24.93
CA SER A 365 -2.83 11.99 24.52
C SER A 365 -2.64 12.31 23.04
N MET A 366 -1.39 12.56 22.65
CA MET A 366 -1.02 12.89 21.28
C MET A 366 0.00 11.88 20.75
N CYS A 367 -0.23 11.38 19.54
CA CYS A 367 0.85 10.84 18.71
C CYS A 367 1.58 12.01 18.07
N SER A 368 2.82 12.24 18.47
CA SER A 368 3.65 13.37 18.01
C SER A 368 3.68 13.47 16.48
N PRO A 369 3.79 14.69 15.91
CA PRO A 369 3.93 14.86 14.47
C PRO A 369 5.10 14.04 13.91
N GLY A 370 4.82 13.27 12.87
CA GLY A 370 5.82 12.41 12.22
C GLY A 370 5.40 11.98 10.83
N PHE A 371 6.28 11.29 10.13
CA PHE A 371 6.03 10.77 8.79
C PHE A 371 6.79 9.45 8.57
N SER A 372 6.31 8.65 7.61
CA SER A 372 7.00 7.45 7.15
C SER A 372 7.97 7.78 6.01
N CYS A 373 9.21 7.32 6.13
CA CYS A 373 10.29 7.63 5.19
C CYS A 373 10.44 6.55 4.10
N ASP A 374 10.19 5.30 4.47
CA ASP A 374 10.60 4.12 3.70
C ASP A 374 9.42 3.46 2.98
N SER A 375 8.21 3.99 3.15
CA SER A 375 6.98 3.49 2.54
C SER A 375 6.45 4.43 1.49
N ALA A 376 5.82 3.92 0.42
CA ALA A 376 5.10 4.75 -0.52
C ALA A 376 3.89 5.44 0.13
N LEU A 377 3.21 4.78 1.08
CA LEU A 377 2.01 5.27 1.76
C LEU A 377 1.88 4.63 3.16
N GLN A 378 1.16 5.29 4.06
CA GLN A 378 0.64 4.71 5.31
C GLN A 378 -0.89 4.67 5.26
N VAL A 379 -1.47 3.47 5.32
CA VAL A 379 -2.93 3.28 5.33
C VAL A 379 -3.34 3.07 6.78
N THR A 380 -4.24 3.89 7.30
CA THR A 380 -4.61 3.90 8.72
C THR A 380 -6.11 3.65 8.89
N TYR A 381 -6.46 2.64 9.66
CA TYR A 381 -7.82 2.33 10.08
C TYR A 381 -7.99 2.58 11.57
N ILE A 382 -9.01 3.35 11.97
CA ILE A 382 -9.30 3.61 13.39
C ILE A 382 -10.08 2.44 13.98
N VAL A 383 -9.43 1.74 14.90
CA VAL A 383 -9.94 0.52 15.57
C VAL A 383 -10.93 0.87 16.66
N GLY A 384 -10.65 1.91 17.45
CA GLY A 384 -11.45 2.25 18.61
C GLY A 384 -11.24 3.68 19.07
N GLY A 385 -12.22 4.21 19.77
CA GLY A 385 -12.21 5.58 20.27
C GLY A 385 -12.39 6.62 19.17
N SER A 386 -11.95 7.85 19.47
CA SER A 386 -12.07 8.99 18.57
C SER A 386 -11.03 10.06 18.87
N GLY A 387 -10.86 10.99 17.94
CA GLY A 387 -9.92 12.08 18.12
C GLY A 387 -9.84 13.01 16.93
N ARG A 388 -8.86 13.90 16.96
CA ARG A 388 -8.56 14.84 15.87
C ARG A 388 -7.28 14.45 15.16
N VAL A 389 -7.32 14.49 13.83
CA VAL A 389 -6.19 14.23 12.95
C VAL A 389 -5.86 15.47 12.14
N GLN A 390 -4.57 15.75 12.01
CA GLN A 390 -4.06 16.74 11.06
C GLN A 390 -3.02 16.09 10.16
N VAL A 391 -3.07 16.45 8.87
CA VAL A 391 -2.07 16.09 7.87
C VAL A 391 -1.54 17.36 7.21
N VAL A 392 -0.22 17.48 7.14
CA VAL A 392 0.50 18.59 6.51
C VAL A 392 1.25 18.07 5.30
N GLY A 393 1.00 18.72 4.15
CA GLY A 393 1.61 18.36 2.88
C GLY A 393 3.04 18.87 2.72
N ALA A 394 3.66 18.51 1.60
CA ALA A 394 5.05 18.87 1.29
C ALA A 394 5.29 20.39 1.15
N ASP A 395 4.25 21.19 0.91
CA ASP A 395 4.31 22.65 0.87
C ASP A 395 4.17 23.30 2.26
N GLY A 396 4.08 22.49 3.32
CA GLY A 396 3.90 22.96 4.70
C GLY A 396 2.47 23.40 5.02
N LYS A 397 1.52 23.26 4.09
CA LYS A 397 0.11 23.57 4.36
C LYS A 397 -0.60 22.37 4.94
N ARG A 398 -1.58 22.67 5.79
CA ARG A 398 -2.50 21.67 6.31
C ARG A 398 -3.45 21.25 5.19
N VAL A 399 -3.35 19.99 4.78
CA VAL A 399 -4.17 19.39 3.72
C VAL A 399 -5.36 18.61 4.28
N LEU A 400 -5.31 18.25 5.57
CA LEU A 400 -6.42 17.64 6.29
C LEU A 400 -6.47 18.15 7.73
N GLU A 401 -7.65 18.49 8.19
CA GLU A 401 -8.00 18.62 9.60
C GLU A 401 -9.40 18.08 9.80
N THR A 402 -9.54 17.02 10.60
CA THR A 402 -10.84 16.43 10.86
C THR A 402 -10.88 15.77 12.22
N HIS A 403 -12.09 15.64 12.74
CA HIS A 403 -12.41 14.66 13.77
C HIS A 403 -12.61 13.28 13.11
N ILE A 404 -12.19 12.22 13.77
CA ILE A 404 -12.26 10.85 13.27
C ILE A 404 -12.71 9.90 14.38
N THR A 405 -13.48 8.89 14.01
CA THR A 405 -14.01 7.87 14.93
C THR A 405 -13.66 6.47 14.43
N ALA A 406 -13.81 5.47 15.30
CA ALA A 406 -13.71 4.06 14.96
C ALA A 406 -14.48 3.71 13.68
N GLY A 407 -13.92 2.80 12.88
CA GLY A 407 -14.45 2.40 11.57
C GLY A 407 -13.93 3.22 10.38
N SER A 408 -13.33 4.38 10.64
CA SER A 408 -12.83 5.27 9.58
C SER A 408 -11.48 4.82 9.05
N LEU A 409 -11.26 4.93 7.74
CA LEU A 409 -9.98 4.69 7.08
C LEU A 409 -9.52 5.94 6.34
N PHE A 410 -8.23 6.24 6.43
CA PHE A 410 -7.57 7.29 5.65
C PHE A 410 -6.15 6.89 5.29
N ILE A 411 -5.61 7.52 4.25
CA ILE A 411 -4.29 7.18 3.69
C ILE A 411 -3.42 8.43 3.74
N VAL A 412 -2.23 8.31 4.31
CA VAL A 412 -1.25 9.39 4.39
C VAL A 412 -0.16 9.13 3.35
N PRO A 413 0.08 10.06 2.41
CA PRO A 413 1.18 9.92 1.46
C PRO A 413 2.56 9.95 2.13
N ARG A 414 3.56 9.36 1.48
CA ARG A 414 4.95 9.43 1.94
C ARG A 414 5.40 10.87 2.18
N PHE A 415 6.16 11.09 3.24
CA PHE A 415 6.64 12.42 3.71
C PHE A 415 5.56 13.42 4.13
N PHE A 416 4.27 13.11 4.04
CA PHE A 416 3.25 13.96 4.65
C PHE A 416 3.32 13.78 6.16
N VAL A 417 3.29 14.90 6.89
CA VAL A 417 3.38 14.87 8.35
C VAL A 417 1.98 14.64 8.90
N VAL A 418 1.82 13.60 9.70
CA VAL A 418 0.57 13.28 10.38
C VAL A 418 0.73 13.39 11.89
N SER A 419 -0.30 13.92 12.56
CA SER A 419 -0.41 13.96 14.00
C SER A 419 -1.84 13.64 14.41
N LYS A 420 -2.00 12.98 15.57
CA LYS A 420 -3.31 12.58 16.09
C LYS A 420 -3.40 12.94 17.58
N ILE A 421 -4.55 13.48 17.99
CA ILE A 421 -4.88 13.76 19.40
C ILE A 421 -6.13 12.98 19.75
N ALA A 422 -6.07 12.17 20.81
CA ALA A 422 -7.21 11.41 21.29
C ALA A 422 -8.24 12.29 22.00
N ASP A 423 -9.51 11.92 21.91
CA ASP A 423 -10.53 12.43 22.84
C ASP A 423 -10.38 11.77 24.22
N THR A 424 -11.35 12.00 25.11
CA THR A 424 -11.31 11.55 26.51
C THR A 424 -11.15 10.03 26.68
N GLU A 425 -11.80 9.23 25.83
CA GLU A 425 -11.78 7.76 25.92
C GLU A 425 -10.54 7.12 25.28
N GLY A 426 -9.62 7.94 24.76
CA GLY A 426 -8.47 7.47 24.00
C GLY A 426 -8.81 7.14 22.55
N MET A 427 -7.79 6.67 21.82
CA MET A 427 -7.88 6.37 20.40
C MET A 427 -6.92 5.24 20.05
N SER A 428 -7.36 4.33 19.20
CA SER A 428 -6.52 3.24 18.68
C SER A 428 -6.67 3.08 17.18
N TRP A 429 -5.59 2.72 16.51
CA TRP A 429 -5.58 2.47 15.07
C TRP A 429 -4.61 1.37 14.70
N PHE A 430 -4.93 0.71 13.60
CA PHE A 430 -4.04 -0.21 12.92
C PHE A 430 -3.64 0.40 11.59
N SER A 431 -2.35 0.37 11.29
CA SER A 431 -1.85 0.88 10.03
C SER A 431 -1.00 -0.16 9.31
N ILE A 432 -1.07 -0.17 7.99
CA ILE A 432 -0.09 -0.88 7.14
C ILE A 432 0.82 0.12 6.45
N VAL A 433 2.05 -0.32 6.26
CA VAL A 433 3.13 0.45 5.69
C VAL A 433 3.78 -0.41 4.60
N THR A 434 4.02 0.14 3.42
CA THR A 434 4.55 -0.60 2.26
C THR A 434 6.05 -0.92 2.35
N THR A 435 6.54 -1.25 3.53
CA THR A 435 7.88 -1.79 3.80
C THR A 435 7.79 -2.81 4.93
N PRO A 436 8.47 -3.98 4.85
CA PRO A 436 8.47 -4.99 5.91
C PRO A 436 9.00 -4.53 7.26
N ASP A 437 9.85 -3.50 7.28
CA ASP A 437 10.45 -2.98 8.51
C ASP A 437 10.09 -1.49 8.60
N PRO A 438 8.90 -1.15 9.13
CA PRO A 438 8.44 0.23 9.20
C PRO A 438 9.36 1.09 10.06
N ASN A 439 9.72 2.25 9.54
CA ASN A 439 10.45 3.27 10.28
C ASN A 439 9.72 4.62 10.21
N PHE A 440 9.42 5.16 11.37
CA PHE A 440 8.71 6.42 11.53
C PHE A 440 9.65 7.48 12.08
N THR A 441 9.68 8.62 11.39
CA THR A 441 10.43 9.78 11.84
C THR A 441 9.53 10.68 12.67
N HIS A 442 10.00 11.04 13.87
CA HIS A 442 9.31 11.97 14.76
C HIS A 442 9.91 13.38 14.63
N LEU A 443 9.04 14.38 14.56
CA LEU A 443 9.44 15.79 14.53
C LEU A 443 9.41 16.44 15.90
N ALA A 444 8.92 15.76 16.94
CA ALA A 444 8.94 16.21 18.32
C ALA A 444 9.38 15.09 19.26
N GLY A 445 9.77 15.45 20.49
CA GLY A 445 10.17 14.48 21.52
C GLY A 445 11.65 14.12 21.51
N ARG A 446 11.99 12.98 22.13
CA ARG A 446 13.39 12.57 22.38
C ARG A 446 14.16 12.23 21.10
N THR A 447 13.48 11.70 20.10
CA THR A 447 14.04 11.28 18.81
C THR A 447 13.87 12.32 17.71
N SER A 448 13.41 13.54 18.07
CA SER A 448 13.23 14.63 17.12
C SER A 448 14.55 15.07 16.50
N MET A 449 14.54 15.36 15.20
CA MET A 449 15.66 16.02 14.53
C MET A 449 16.05 17.35 15.17
N TRP A 450 15.12 18.08 15.78
CA TRP A 450 15.45 19.35 16.44
C TRP A 450 16.46 19.16 17.58
N LYS A 451 16.55 17.97 18.18
CA LYS A 451 17.56 17.64 19.19
C LYS A 451 18.90 17.19 18.59
N ALA A 452 18.90 16.78 17.32
CA ALA A 452 20.09 16.34 16.61
C ALA A 452 20.79 17.50 15.88
N LEU A 453 20.06 18.59 15.59
CA LEU A 453 20.63 19.82 15.06
C LEU A 453 21.47 20.52 16.14
N SER A 454 22.55 21.18 15.71
CA SER A 454 23.34 22.04 16.59
C SER A 454 22.46 23.18 17.16
N PRO A 455 22.76 23.69 18.36
CA PRO A 455 21.92 24.70 19.01
C PRO A 455 21.82 26.05 18.27
N GLU A 456 22.83 26.41 17.46
CA GLU A 456 22.85 27.65 16.66
C GLU A 456 21.84 27.63 15.51
#